data_AF-A0A432QRX5-F1
#
_entry.id   AF-A0A432QRX5-F1
#
_cell.length_a   1.000
_cell.length_b   1.000
_cell.length_c   1.000
_cell.angle_alpha   90.00
_cell.angle_beta   90.00
_cell.angle_gamma   90.00
#
_symmetry.space_group_name_H-M   'P 1'
#
loop_
_entity.id
_entity.type
_entity.pdbx_description
1 polymer ?
#
loop_
_entity_poly.entity_id
_entity_poly.type
_entity_poly.pdbx_seq_one_letter_code
_entity_poly.pdbx_strand_id
1 'polypeptide(L)'
;MKKILLLVAAGLLMTANAYAGDCSADAAKYCAGKSGAERMVCLRIQQRTGDMPMGQLSDAKCAEMIHSVVENIKKSCDPEKDRKGVCGDVKKGKGRIITCYNKNIDKITPQCKEAITSAVGKVDAAI
;
A
#
# COMPACT_ATOMS: atom_id res chain seq x y z
N MET A 1 2.15 24.61 55.66
CA MET A 1 1.44 23.32 55.49
C MET A 1 1.62 22.85 54.05
N LYS A 2 2.58 21.95 53.82
CA LYS A 2 2.93 21.37 52.50
C LYS A 2 1.93 20.25 52.19
N LYS A 3 1.00 20.47 51.25
CA LYS A 3 0.12 19.43 50.73
C LYS A 3 0.72 18.83 49.46
N ILE A 4 1.49 17.76 49.70
CA ILE A 4 1.47 16.47 49.01
C ILE A 4 1.17 16.52 47.49
N LEU A 5 2.28 16.45 46.76
CA LEU A 5 2.54 15.69 45.54
C LEU A 5 1.48 14.62 45.18
N LEU A 6 0.79 14.82 44.05
CA LEU A 6 0.24 13.73 43.25
C LEU A 6 0.60 14.01 41.78
N LEU A 7 1.78 13.53 41.39
CA LEU A 7 2.13 13.34 39.99
C LEU A 7 1.31 12.17 39.48
N VAL A 8 0.19 12.45 38.81
CA VAL A 8 -0.49 11.44 37.99
C VAL A 8 0.29 11.35 36.69
N ALA A 9 1.38 10.58 36.70
CA ALA A 9 1.97 10.05 35.48
C ALA A 9 1.02 8.95 34.97
N ALA A 10 -0.06 9.37 34.30
CA ALA A 10 -0.89 8.48 33.50
C ALA A 10 -0.05 8.02 32.30
N GLY A 11 0.79 7.03 32.54
CA GLY A 11 1.35 6.20 31.49
C GLY A 11 0.20 5.45 30.83
N LEU A 12 -0.27 5.98 29.70
CA LEU A 12 -0.73 5.11 28.63
C LEU A 12 0.43 4.99 27.66
N LEU A 13 1.05 3.81 27.68
CA LEU A 13 1.96 3.31 26.67
C LEU A 13 1.37 3.66 25.30
N MET A 14 2.03 4.55 24.57
CA MET A 14 1.82 4.64 23.14
C MET A 14 2.22 3.27 22.58
N THR A 15 1.24 2.41 22.31
CA THR A 15 1.49 1.21 21.53
C THR A 15 1.99 1.69 20.18
N ALA A 16 3.31 1.59 19.99
CA ALA A 16 3.97 1.90 18.75
C ALA A 16 3.52 0.89 17.68
N ASN A 17 2.34 1.08 17.12
CA ASN A 17 1.99 0.55 15.81
C ASN A 17 0.89 1.36 15.07
N ALA A 18 0.53 2.55 15.55
CA ALA A 18 -0.57 3.34 14.97
C ALA A 18 -0.24 4.03 13.62
N TYR A 19 0.84 3.64 12.93
CA TYR A 19 1.32 4.28 11.69
C TYR A 19 1.50 3.34 10.49
N ALA A 20 1.12 2.07 10.59
CA ALA A 20 0.79 1.31 9.38
C ALA A 20 -0.61 1.74 8.98
N GLY A 21 -0.77 2.41 7.83
CA GLY A 21 -2.04 2.84 7.26
C GLY A 21 -3.18 1.83 7.49
N ASP A 22 -4.37 2.33 7.83
CA ASP A 22 -5.53 1.50 8.13
C ASP A 22 -6.39 1.37 6.87
N CYS A 23 -6.24 0.26 6.17
CA CYS A 23 -7.02 -0.08 4.99
C CYS A 23 -8.21 -0.99 5.32
N SER A 24 -8.49 -1.28 6.60
CA SER A 24 -9.49 -2.29 7.02
C SER A 24 -10.89 -1.97 6.51
N ALA A 25 -11.34 -0.73 6.68
CA ALA A 25 -12.69 -0.31 6.29
C ALA A 25 -12.87 -0.34 4.75
N ASP A 26 -11.89 0.19 4.02
CA ASP A 26 -11.91 0.21 2.56
C ASP A 26 -11.76 -1.20 1.97
N ALA A 27 -10.93 -2.05 2.57
CA ALA A 27 -10.75 -3.43 2.15
C ALA A 27 -12.02 -4.26 2.39
N ALA A 28 -12.65 -4.12 3.56
CA ALA A 28 -13.90 -4.80 3.88
C ALA A 28 -15.02 -4.36 2.92
N LYS A 29 -15.10 -3.07 2.59
CA LYS A 29 -16.16 -2.52 1.74
C LYS A 29 -15.99 -2.82 0.26
N TYR A 30 -14.79 -2.70 -0.28
CA TYR A 30 -14.56 -2.72 -1.74
C TYR A 30 -13.73 -3.91 -2.23
N CYS A 31 -12.98 -4.57 -1.33
CA CYS A 31 -12.00 -5.60 -1.69
C CYS A 31 -12.21 -6.91 -0.91
N ALA A 32 -13.43 -7.17 -0.46
CA ALA A 32 -13.81 -8.38 0.26
C ALA A 32 -13.38 -9.66 -0.51
N GLY A 33 -12.83 -10.63 0.23
CA GLY A 33 -12.35 -11.90 -0.32
C GLY A 33 -11.01 -11.83 -1.06
N LYS A 34 -10.39 -10.65 -1.20
CA LYS A 34 -9.06 -10.50 -1.80
C LYS A 34 -7.96 -10.52 -0.74
N SER A 35 -6.81 -11.06 -1.09
CA SER A 35 -5.59 -11.07 -0.27
C SER A 35 -4.34 -10.82 -1.13
N GLY A 36 -3.22 -10.48 -0.51
CA GLY A 36 -1.95 -10.37 -1.22
C GLY A 36 -1.98 -9.31 -2.34
N ALA A 37 -1.39 -9.65 -3.47
CA ALA A 37 -1.34 -8.79 -4.64
C ALA A 37 -2.73 -8.40 -5.19
N GLU A 38 -3.73 -9.28 -5.06
CA GLU A 38 -5.09 -8.99 -5.55
C GLU A 38 -5.75 -7.87 -4.77
N ARG A 39 -5.56 -7.88 -3.45
CA ARG A 39 -6.05 -6.84 -2.54
C ARG A 39 -5.31 -5.53 -2.76
N MET A 40 -3.99 -5.57 -2.89
CA MET A 40 -3.19 -4.39 -3.22
C MET A 40 -3.68 -3.72 -4.51
N VAL A 41 -3.88 -4.50 -5.58
CA VAL A 41 -4.39 -4.00 -6.86
C VAL A 41 -5.80 -3.43 -6.71
N CYS A 42 -6.67 -4.10 -5.94
CA CYS A 42 -8.01 -3.61 -5.68
C CYS A 42 -8.02 -2.26 -4.97
N LEU A 43 -7.30 -2.12 -3.85
CA LEU A 43 -7.21 -0.85 -3.11
C LEU A 43 -6.59 0.26 -3.97
N ARG A 44 -5.63 -0.07 -4.84
CA ARG A 44 -5.08 0.89 -5.81
C ARG A 44 -6.10 1.36 -6.83
N ILE A 45 -7.01 0.50 -7.29
CA ILE A 45 -8.10 0.88 -8.19
C ILE A 45 -9.10 1.78 -7.47
N GLN A 46 -9.35 1.53 -6.19
CA GLN A 46 -10.23 2.37 -5.37
C GLN A 46 -9.58 3.67 -4.92
N GLN A 47 -8.25 3.81 -5.01
CA GLN A 47 -7.57 5.03 -4.60
C GLN A 47 -7.95 6.21 -5.48
N ARG A 48 -8.46 7.28 -4.85
CA ARG A 48 -8.74 8.55 -5.52
C ARG A 48 -7.43 9.26 -5.79
N THR A 49 -7.11 9.46 -7.07
CA THR A 49 -6.01 10.34 -7.49
C THR A 49 -6.60 11.60 -8.09
N GLY A 50 -5.92 12.75 -8.02
CA GLY A 50 -6.42 14.04 -8.51
C GLY A 50 -7.02 14.00 -9.92
N ASP A 51 -6.53 13.09 -10.79
CA ASP A 51 -7.00 12.92 -12.18
C ASP A 51 -8.05 11.80 -12.36
N MET A 52 -8.41 11.08 -11.29
CA MET A 52 -9.43 10.02 -11.29
C MET A 52 -10.47 10.30 -10.19
N PRO A 53 -11.53 11.08 -10.49
CA PRO A 53 -12.53 11.49 -9.50
C PRO A 53 -13.36 10.34 -8.94
N MET A 54 -13.26 9.12 -9.49
CA MET A 54 -14.03 7.93 -9.14
C MET A 54 -13.38 6.99 -8.10
N GLY A 55 -12.21 7.32 -7.53
CA GLY A 55 -11.68 6.53 -6.41
C GLY A 55 -12.55 6.67 -5.17
N GLN A 56 -12.83 5.55 -4.50
CA GLN A 56 -13.75 5.43 -3.35
C GLN A 56 -13.06 5.17 -2.01
N LEU A 57 -11.72 5.14 -1.93
CA LEU A 57 -11.02 5.03 -0.65
C LEU A 57 -11.47 6.18 0.25
N SER A 58 -12.07 5.79 1.37
CA SER A 58 -12.69 6.70 2.34
C SER A 58 -11.72 7.10 3.44
N ASP A 59 -10.69 6.29 3.68
CA ASP A 59 -9.65 6.56 4.66
C ASP A 59 -8.44 7.25 4.03
N ALA A 60 -8.11 8.45 4.54
CA ALA A 60 -6.98 9.24 4.06
C ALA A 60 -5.62 8.56 4.28
N LYS A 61 -5.47 7.79 5.37
CA LYS A 61 -4.24 7.05 5.68
C LYS A 61 -4.07 5.84 4.77
N CYS A 62 -5.15 5.11 4.45
CA CYS A 62 -5.07 4.05 3.45
C CYS A 62 -4.69 4.62 2.08
N ALA A 63 -5.32 5.73 1.68
CA ALA A 63 -4.98 6.40 0.42
C ALA A 63 -3.51 6.86 0.38
N GLU A 64 -2.98 7.42 1.47
CA GLU A 64 -1.58 7.80 1.58
C GLU A 64 -0.64 6.60 1.53
N MET A 65 -0.94 5.52 2.26
CA MET A 65 -0.17 4.28 2.23
C MET A 65 -0.10 3.72 0.81
N ILE A 66 -1.25 3.58 0.14
CA ILE A 66 -1.32 3.03 -1.22
C ILE A 66 -0.54 3.92 -2.19
N HIS A 67 -0.55 5.26 -2.01
CA HIS A 67 0.30 6.16 -2.77
C HIS A 67 1.79 5.85 -2.54
N SER A 68 2.21 5.78 -1.28
CA SER A 68 3.61 5.54 -0.89
C SER A 68 4.16 4.24 -1.44
N VAL A 69 3.43 3.12 -1.33
CA VAL A 69 3.89 1.83 -1.85
C VAL A 69 3.98 1.81 -3.38
N VAL A 70 3.07 2.50 -4.07
CA VAL A 70 3.12 2.63 -5.53
C VAL A 70 4.29 3.47 -5.99
N GLU A 71 4.58 4.57 -5.29
CA GLU A 71 5.77 5.38 -5.57
C GLU A 71 7.06 4.63 -5.30
N ASN A 72 7.11 3.79 -4.27
CA ASN A 72 8.26 2.91 -4.04
C ASN A 72 8.46 1.94 -5.22
N ILE A 73 7.41 1.24 -5.66
CA ILE A 73 7.49 0.33 -6.82
C ILE A 73 8.01 1.06 -8.06
N LYS A 74 7.48 2.26 -8.35
CA LYS A 74 7.92 3.05 -9.51
C LYS A 74 9.41 3.38 -9.47
N LYS A 75 9.97 3.66 -8.28
CA LYS A 75 11.39 3.98 -8.08
C LYS A 75 12.28 2.75 -8.14
N SER A 76 11.79 1.62 -7.66
CA SER A 76 12.58 0.39 -7.52
C SER A 76 12.62 -0.47 -8.78
N CYS A 77 11.65 -0.31 -9.70
CA CYS A 77 11.58 -1.08 -10.94
C CYS A 77 12.30 -0.40 -12.11
N ASP A 78 13.09 -1.18 -12.84
CA ASP A 78 13.87 -0.73 -13.98
C ASP A 78 12.95 -0.48 -15.21
N PRO A 79 13.01 0.70 -15.85
CA PRO A 79 12.17 1.01 -17.01
C PRO A 79 12.39 0.11 -18.23
N GLU A 80 13.63 -0.30 -18.49
CA GLU A 80 13.96 -1.10 -19.67
C GLU A 80 13.80 -2.59 -19.40
N LYS A 81 14.29 -3.07 -18.25
CA LYS A 81 14.25 -4.50 -17.90
C LYS A 81 12.87 -4.93 -17.42
N ASP A 82 12.25 -4.20 -16.51
CA ASP A 82 10.99 -4.61 -15.91
C ASP A 82 9.81 -4.08 -16.72
N ARG A 83 9.75 -2.76 -16.90
CA ARG A 83 8.57 -2.13 -17.51
C ARG A 83 8.42 -2.48 -18.97
N LYS A 84 9.48 -2.33 -19.76
CA LYS A 84 9.50 -2.57 -21.22
C LYS A 84 9.80 -4.03 -21.54
N GLY A 85 10.83 -4.61 -20.90
CA GLY A 85 11.30 -5.97 -21.16
C GLY A 85 10.33 -7.07 -20.73
N VAL A 86 9.63 -6.91 -19.60
CA VAL A 86 8.69 -7.93 -19.11
C VAL A 86 7.22 -7.55 -19.39
N CYS A 87 6.87 -6.28 -19.25
CA CYS A 87 5.48 -5.83 -19.30
C CYS A 87 5.15 -4.87 -20.45
N GLY A 88 5.99 -4.74 -21.48
CA GLY A 88 5.90 -3.70 -22.52
C GLY A 88 4.52 -3.49 -23.13
N ASP A 89 3.81 -4.56 -23.44
CA ASP A 89 2.48 -4.53 -24.09
C ASP A 89 1.32 -4.21 -23.13
N VAL A 90 1.60 -4.12 -21.83
CA VAL A 90 0.56 -3.86 -20.83
C VAL A 90 0.20 -2.38 -20.82
N LYS A 91 -1.09 -2.09 -21.06
CA LYS A 91 -1.62 -0.72 -20.94
C LYS A 91 -1.51 -0.18 -19.51
N LYS A 92 -0.99 1.04 -19.36
CA LYS A 92 -0.87 1.74 -18.07
C LYS A 92 -2.24 1.96 -17.39
N GLY A 93 -2.24 2.19 -16.08
CA GLY A 93 -3.43 2.51 -15.28
C GLY A 93 -4.12 1.30 -14.65
N LYS A 94 -5.03 1.58 -13.69
CA LYS A 94 -5.85 0.58 -12.98
C LYS A 94 -5.07 -0.61 -12.40
N GLY A 95 -3.86 -0.37 -11.89
CA GLY A 95 -3.02 -1.41 -11.28
C GLY A 95 -2.45 -2.46 -12.25
N ARG A 96 -2.74 -2.41 -13.56
CA ARG A 96 -2.36 -3.46 -14.52
C ARG A 96 -0.86 -3.76 -14.58
N ILE A 97 -0.02 -2.73 -14.42
CA ILE A 97 1.44 -2.91 -14.42
C ILE A 97 1.90 -3.70 -13.18
N ILE A 98 1.35 -3.38 -12.00
CA ILE A 98 1.64 -4.11 -10.76
C ILE A 98 1.17 -5.56 -10.88
N THR A 99 0.00 -5.79 -11.48
CA THR A 99 -0.48 -7.15 -11.78
C THR A 99 0.49 -7.91 -12.69
N CYS A 100 1.02 -7.26 -13.73
CA CYS A 100 1.99 -7.87 -14.63
C CYS A 100 3.30 -8.24 -13.93
N TYR A 101 3.84 -7.33 -13.11
CA TYR A 101 5.03 -7.59 -12.29
C TYR A 101 4.80 -8.77 -11.35
N ASN A 102 3.68 -8.80 -10.62
CA ASN A 102 3.38 -9.89 -9.69
C ASN A 102 3.25 -11.25 -10.40
N LYS A 103 2.65 -11.30 -11.60
CA LYS A 103 2.55 -12.54 -12.40
C LYS A 103 3.89 -13.01 -12.97
N ASN A 104 4.85 -12.10 -13.13
CA ASN A 104 6.18 -12.37 -13.67
C ASN A 104 7.26 -12.04 -12.64
N ILE A 105 6.99 -12.30 -11.36
CA ILE A 105 7.83 -11.83 -10.25
C ILE A 105 9.27 -12.37 -10.34
N ASP A 106 9.47 -13.52 -10.97
CA ASP A 106 10.79 -14.14 -11.15
C ASP A 106 11.52 -13.67 -12.43
N LYS A 107 10.89 -12.83 -13.26
CA LYS A 107 11.47 -12.30 -14.50
C LYS A 107 11.87 -10.83 -14.41
N ILE A 108 11.45 -10.15 -13.35
CA ILE A 108 11.80 -8.76 -13.06
C ILE A 108 13.10 -8.69 -12.24
N THR A 109 13.67 -7.49 -12.13
CA THR A 109 14.86 -7.23 -11.34
C THR A 109 14.64 -7.54 -9.85
N PRO A 110 15.69 -7.95 -9.10
CA PRO A 110 15.58 -8.23 -7.67
C PRO A 110 14.98 -7.09 -6.85
N GLN A 111 15.34 -5.85 -7.18
CA GLN A 111 14.86 -4.64 -6.51
C GLN A 111 13.36 -4.41 -6.76
N CYS A 112 12.89 -4.65 -7.99
CA CYS A 112 11.47 -4.58 -8.31
C CYS A 112 10.68 -5.68 -7.60
N LYS A 113 11.22 -6.92 -7.55
CA LYS A 113 10.63 -8.05 -6.83
C LYS A 113 10.47 -7.75 -5.34
N GLU A 114 11.50 -7.20 -4.71
CA GLU A 114 11.45 -6.80 -3.30
C GLU A 114 10.41 -5.70 -3.06
N ALA A 115 10.37 -4.67 -3.90
CA ALA A 115 9.40 -3.58 -3.78
C ALA A 115 7.95 -4.06 -3.90
N ILE A 116 7.67 -4.96 -4.84
CA ILE A 116 6.33 -5.56 -5.01
C ILE A 116 5.97 -6.40 -3.78
N THR A 117 6.89 -7.27 -3.33
CA THR A 117 6.65 -8.15 -2.17
C THR A 117 6.43 -7.34 -0.89
N SER A 118 7.26 -6.31 -0.66
CA SER A 118 7.13 -5.39 0.46
C SER A 118 5.82 -4.62 0.42
N ALA A 119 5.42 -4.12 -0.75
CA ALA A 119 4.16 -3.42 -0.92
C ALA A 119 2.95 -4.31 -0.59
N VAL A 120 2.95 -5.55 -1.10
CA VAL A 120 1.90 -6.53 -0.80
C VAL A 120 1.83 -6.81 0.71
N GLY A 121 2.96 -7.11 1.34
CA GLY A 121 3.01 -7.37 2.78
C GLY A 121 2.55 -6.18 3.63
N LYS A 122 2.92 -4.96 3.25
CA LYS A 122 2.47 -3.73 3.93
C LYS A 122 0.96 -3.52 3.84
N VAL A 123 0.37 -3.78 2.67
CA VAL A 123 -1.07 -3.65 2.47
C VAL A 123 -1.85 -4.77 3.17
N ASP A 124 -1.29 -5.97 3.25
CA ASP A 124 -1.91 -7.06 4.00
C ASP A 124 -1.84 -6.83 5.53
N ALA A 125 -0.76 -6.24 6.02
CA ALA A 125 -0.60 -5.87 7.43
C ALA A 125 -1.41 -4.63 7.85
N ALA A 126 -2.02 -3.95 6.88
CA ALA A 126 -2.82 -2.74 7.05
C ALA A 126 -4.32 -3.00 7.25
N ILE A 127 -4.71 -4.27 7.42
CA ILE A 127 -6.10 -4.75 7.55
C ILE A 127 -6.17 -5.72 8.73
#